data_AF-A0AA86MVU0-F1
#
_entry.id   AF-A0AA86MVU0-F1
#
_cell.length_a   1.000
_cell.length_b   1.000
_cell.length_c   1.000
_cell.angle_alpha   90.00
_cell.angle_beta   90.00
_cell.angle_gamma   90.00
#
_symmetry.space_group_name_H-M   'P 1'
#
loop_
_entity.id
_entity.type
_entity.pdbx_description
1 polymer ?
#
loop_
_entity_poly.entity_id
_entity_poly.type
_entity_poly.pdbx_seq_one_letter_code
_entity_poly.pdbx_strand_id
1 'polypeptide(L)'
;MRRTTVLTAAIASLALMTGSGIAFGAGEKEKDMATIPGGEFTMGGNEHSDEPRHQVVLDSFLIDKFEVSNARFKEFMKATGHPAPAYWDDPRLSKPNQPVVGVSWHDATAFCKWEGKRLPTEAEWERAAKGPSGDNHYPWGHSLDPSKANYGQNVGRTEPVDAYPEGVNGFGLYNMAGNVFEWVSDWYDPHSYKRSNALNPQGADKGYNFANQGPVKVLRGGSWLAPETSLHTTHRFWNQPENNSYGVGLGFRCAKSAAPIVHADQAGRDAFIQALISMGIEKYPDALVSIEQALKADPSNKEYAATRDLIKKSLKK
;
A
#
# COMPACT_ATOMS: atom_id res chain seq x y z
N MET A 1 76.14 -40.36 14.94
CA MET A 1 74.98 -40.82 15.75
C MET A 1 73.80 -41.05 14.82
N ARG A 2 73.41 -42.30 14.63
CA ARG A 2 72.24 -42.70 13.82
C ARG A 2 70.95 -42.28 14.54
N ARG A 3 70.04 -41.60 13.86
CA ARG A 3 68.61 -41.58 14.24
C ARG A 3 67.74 -41.64 12.99
N THR A 4 66.95 -42.69 12.99
CA THR A 4 65.83 -43.05 12.12
C THR A 4 64.75 -41.97 12.19
N THR A 5 64.16 -41.58 11.06
CA THR A 5 62.84 -40.92 11.05
C THR A 5 62.00 -41.41 9.88
N VAL A 6 60.77 -41.73 10.24
CA VAL A 6 59.68 -42.42 9.56
C VAL A 6 59.06 -41.56 8.44
N LEU A 7 58.66 -42.20 7.34
CA LEU A 7 57.78 -41.66 6.31
C LEU A 7 56.37 -41.40 6.89
N THR A 8 55.85 -40.18 6.78
CA THR A 8 54.42 -39.90 6.86
C THR A 8 53.99 -39.07 5.67
N ALA A 9 53.07 -39.63 4.88
CA ALA A 9 52.45 -39.00 3.72
C ALA A 9 51.50 -37.88 4.17
N ALA A 10 51.68 -36.68 3.63
CA ALA A 10 50.74 -35.57 3.82
C ALA A 10 49.68 -35.62 2.72
N ILE A 11 48.44 -35.92 3.11
CA ILE A 11 47.26 -35.78 2.26
C ILE A 11 46.89 -34.28 2.22
N ALA A 12 46.91 -33.69 1.03
CA ALA A 12 46.45 -32.34 0.80
C ALA A 12 44.91 -32.32 0.71
N SER A 13 44.25 -31.78 1.73
CA SER A 13 42.80 -31.55 1.73
C SER A 13 42.52 -30.17 1.12
N LEU A 14 41.95 -30.16 -0.08
CA LEU A 14 41.44 -28.98 -0.76
C LEU A 14 40.14 -28.53 -0.06
N ALA A 15 40.21 -27.47 0.75
CA ALA A 15 39.02 -26.85 1.33
C ALA A 15 38.31 -26.01 0.26
N LEU A 16 37.16 -26.48 -0.22
CA LEU A 16 36.21 -25.63 -0.94
C LEU A 16 35.67 -24.58 0.04
N MET A 17 36.05 -23.32 -0.17
CA MET A 17 35.36 -22.20 0.44
C MET A 17 33.98 -22.06 -0.23
N THR A 18 32.97 -22.62 0.42
CA THR A 18 31.57 -22.26 0.12
C THR A 18 31.36 -20.83 0.59
N GLY A 19 31.25 -19.90 -0.36
CA GLY A 19 30.84 -18.54 -0.09
C GLY A 19 29.44 -18.54 0.50
N SER A 20 29.35 -18.29 1.81
CA SER A 20 28.09 -17.92 2.44
C SER A 20 27.68 -16.55 1.93
N GLY A 21 26.81 -16.53 0.92
CA GLY A 21 26.04 -15.34 0.57
C GLY A 21 25.22 -14.96 1.80
N ILE A 22 25.58 -13.83 2.42
CA ILE A 22 24.83 -13.33 3.57
C ILE A 22 23.50 -12.80 3.04
N ALA A 23 22.42 -13.55 3.30
CA ALA A 23 21.06 -13.07 3.15
C ALA A 23 20.77 -12.07 4.28
N PHE A 24 21.21 -10.82 4.12
CA PHE A 24 20.80 -9.73 5.00
C PHE A 24 19.35 -9.32 4.66
N GLY A 25 18.44 -9.45 5.62
CA GLY A 25 17.42 -8.42 5.87
C GLY A 25 16.00 -8.59 5.31
N ALA A 26 15.59 -9.75 4.80
CA ALA A 26 14.17 -9.92 4.41
C ALA A 26 13.23 -9.95 5.63
N GLY A 27 13.65 -10.58 6.74
CA GLY A 27 12.81 -10.75 7.94
C GLY A 27 12.74 -9.55 8.89
N GLU A 28 13.75 -8.67 8.92
CA GLU A 28 13.70 -7.47 9.78
C GLU A 28 12.85 -6.35 9.17
N LYS A 29 12.86 -6.20 7.84
CA LYS A 29 12.13 -5.13 7.13
C LYS A 29 10.60 -5.28 7.13
N GLU A 30 10.09 -6.48 7.46
CA GLU A 30 8.66 -6.79 7.51
C GLU A 30 8.07 -6.73 8.94
N LYS A 31 8.92 -6.62 9.98
CA LYS A 31 8.49 -6.63 11.39
C LYS A 31 7.49 -5.52 11.74
N ASP A 32 7.59 -4.38 11.04
CA ASP A 32 6.77 -3.20 11.23
C ASP A 32 5.68 -3.02 10.16
N MET A 33 5.29 -4.10 9.48
CA MET A 33 4.13 -4.12 8.59
C MET A 33 2.94 -4.84 9.23
N ALA A 34 1.73 -4.40 8.93
CA ALA A 34 0.49 -5.10 9.23
C ALA A 34 0.01 -5.86 7.99
N THR A 35 -0.51 -7.08 8.18
CA THR A 35 -1.18 -7.82 7.12
C THR A 35 -2.63 -7.37 7.03
N ILE A 36 -3.04 -6.90 5.86
CA ILE A 36 -4.42 -6.57 5.55
C ILE A 36 -5.02 -7.75 4.76
N PRO A 37 -6.06 -8.41 5.29
CA PRO A 37 -6.69 -9.51 4.60
C PRO A 37 -7.36 -9.01 3.32
N GLY A 38 -7.22 -9.78 2.25
CA GLY A 38 -7.95 -9.54 1.02
C GLY A 38 -9.46 -9.74 1.21
N GLY A 39 -10.24 -9.26 0.25
CA GLY A 39 -11.69 -9.34 0.26
C GLY A 39 -12.36 -8.08 -0.24
N GLU A 40 -13.68 -8.10 -0.21
CA GLU A 40 -14.52 -6.97 -0.59
C GLU A 40 -14.61 -5.93 0.53
N PHE A 41 -14.63 -4.65 0.15
CA PHE A 41 -15.05 -3.56 1.01
C PHE A 41 -15.69 -2.44 0.20
N THR A 42 -16.51 -1.63 0.88
CA THR A 42 -17.04 -0.41 0.26
C THR A 42 -16.02 0.73 0.38
N MET A 43 -15.47 1.11 -0.76
CA MET A 43 -14.58 2.27 -0.90
C MET A 43 -15.41 3.52 -1.17
N GLY A 44 -15.00 4.66 -0.61
CA GLY A 44 -15.67 5.94 -0.71
C GLY A 44 -16.63 6.24 0.44
N GLY A 45 -17.14 7.46 0.41
CA GLY A 45 -18.05 8.08 1.37
C GLY A 45 -19.18 8.84 0.66
N ASN A 46 -19.85 9.69 1.42
CA ASN A 46 -20.95 10.52 0.91
C ASN A 46 -20.70 12.02 1.18
N GLU A 47 -19.50 12.39 1.61
CA GLU A 47 -19.22 13.76 2.05
C GLU A 47 -18.71 14.63 0.92
N HIS A 48 -17.94 14.03 -0.01
CA HIS A 48 -17.44 14.71 -1.19
C HIS A 48 -17.91 14.05 -2.49
N SER A 49 -18.00 14.83 -3.57
CA SER A 49 -18.53 14.37 -4.86
C SER A 49 -17.60 13.40 -5.62
N ASP A 50 -16.32 13.40 -5.27
CA ASP A 50 -15.23 12.65 -5.89
C ASP A 50 -14.89 11.35 -5.16
N GLU A 51 -15.61 11.04 -4.06
CA GLU A 51 -15.46 9.82 -3.28
C GLU A 51 -16.73 8.94 -3.23
N PRO A 52 -17.60 8.84 -4.28
CA PRO A 52 -18.84 8.08 -4.17
C PRO A 52 -18.59 6.61 -3.82
N ARG A 53 -19.41 6.09 -2.91
CA ARG A 53 -19.36 4.68 -2.49
C ARG A 53 -19.45 3.70 -3.66
N HIS A 54 -18.52 2.76 -3.72
CA HIS A 54 -18.49 1.66 -4.69
C HIS A 54 -17.78 0.44 -4.08
N GLN A 55 -18.05 -0.75 -4.62
CA GLN A 55 -17.41 -1.98 -4.12
C GLN A 55 -16.06 -2.20 -4.77
N VAL A 56 -15.09 -2.60 -3.94
CA VAL A 56 -13.73 -2.96 -4.34
C VAL A 56 -13.36 -4.28 -3.69
N VAL A 57 -12.70 -5.14 -4.45
CA VAL A 57 -12.10 -6.39 -4.01
C VAL A 57 -10.59 -6.23 -4.07
N LEU A 58 -9.91 -6.43 -2.94
CA LEU A 58 -8.45 -6.39 -2.86
C LEU A 58 -7.87 -7.77 -2.57
N ASP A 59 -6.71 -8.04 -3.14
CA ASP A 59 -5.84 -9.12 -2.67
C ASP A 59 -5.31 -8.78 -1.28
N SER A 60 -4.83 -9.79 -0.54
CA SER A 60 -4.11 -9.52 0.70
C SER A 60 -2.81 -8.77 0.43
N PHE A 61 -2.49 -7.81 1.28
CA PHE A 61 -1.26 -7.03 1.20
C PHE A 61 -0.71 -6.72 2.59
N LEU A 62 0.53 -6.25 2.62
CA LEU A 62 1.21 -5.73 3.80
C LEU A 62 1.28 -4.21 3.67
N ILE A 63 1.09 -3.47 4.76
CA ILE A 63 1.31 -2.02 4.81
C ILE A 63 2.08 -1.65 6.08
N ASP A 64 3.00 -0.69 5.98
CA ASP A 64 3.77 -0.20 7.13
C ASP A 64 2.81 0.31 8.23
N LYS A 65 3.05 -0.10 9.47
CA LYS A 65 2.28 0.33 10.66
C LYS A 65 2.40 1.83 10.91
N PHE A 66 3.54 2.40 10.52
CA PHE A 66 3.94 3.77 10.76
C PHE A 66 4.26 4.48 9.44
N GLU A 67 4.15 5.80 9.44
CA GLU A 67 4.75 6.63 8.40
C GLU A 67 6.28 6.41 8.35
N VAL A 68 6.90 6.66 7.20
CA VAL A 68 8.37 6.60 7.12
C VAL A 68 8.98 7.72 7.96
N SER A 69 9.85 7.36 8.91
CA SER A 69 10.48 8.33 9.80
C SER A 69 11.70 9.00 9.19
N ASN A 70 12.09 10.17 9.73
CA ASN A 70 13.35 10.82 9.37
C ASN A 70 14.56 9.90 9.57
N ALA A 71 14.59 9.08 10.63
CA ALA A 71 15.67 8.12 10.85
C ALA A 71 15.81 7.15 9.67
N ARG A 72 14.70 6.54 9.24
CA ARG A 72 14.67 5.60 8.10
C ARG A 72 15.04 6.31 6.80
N PHE A 73 14.51 7.50 6.55
CA PHE A 73 14.83 8.26 5.35
C PHE A 73 16.31 8.69 5.31
N LYS A 74 16.92 8.99 6.46
CA LYS A 74 18.35 9.28 6.57
C LYS A 74 19.23 8.10 6.16
N GLU A 75 18.82 6.87 6.48
CA GLU A 75 19.52 5.66 6.03
C GLU A 75 19.46 5.50 4.52
N PHE A 76 18.30 5.74 3.92
CA PHE A 76 18.14 5.77 2.46
C PHE A 76 19.05 6.80 1.79
N MET A 77 19.08 8.04 2.28
CA MET A 77 19.96 9.08 1.74
C MET A 77 21.43 8.69 1.86
N LYS A 78 21.85 8.16 3.01
CA LYS A 78 23.23 7.69 3.22
C LYS A 78 23.60 6.56 2.26
N ALA A 79 22.68 5.62 2.01
CA ALA A 79 22.93 4.45 1.18
C ALA A 79 22.94 4.76 -0.33
N THR A 80 22.19 5.77 -0.77
CA THR A 80 21.94 6.03 -2.20
C THR A 80 22.53 7.34 -2.71
N GLY A 81 22.92 8.25 -1.81
CA GLY A 81 23.28 9.62 -2.17
C GLY A 81 22.08 10.50 -2.53
N HIS A 82 20.85 10.07 -2.19
CA HIS A 82 19.64 10.85 -2.44
C HIS A 82 19.71 12.21 -1.72
N PRO A 83 19.30 13.32 -2.36
CA PRO A 83 19.29 14.64 -1.73
C PRO A 83 18.33 14.70 -0.55
N ALA A 84 18.61 15.62 0.38
CA ALA A 84 17.70 15.91 1.48
C ALA A 84 16.37 16.48 0.96
N PRO A 85 15.23 16.06 1.53
CA PRO A 85 13.93 16.60 1.15
C PRO A 85 13.78 18.04 1.64
N ALA A 86 12.70 18.70 1.22
CA ALA A 86 12.37 20.02 1.75
C ALA A 86 12.18 19.96 3.28
N TYR A 87 12.53 21.04 3.97
CA TYR A 87 12.36 21.16 5.43
C TYR A 87 13.16 20.16 6.30
N TRP A 88 14.14 19.47 5.73
CA TRP A 88 14.95 18.48 6.44
C TRP A 88 15.64 19.01 7.71
N ASP A 89 16.01 20.29 7.71
CA ASP A 89 16.67 20.96 8.83
C ASP A 89 15.69 21.76 9.73
N ASP A 90 14.38 21.67 9.51
CA ASP A 90 13.38 22.35 10.37
C ASP A 90 13.28 21.62 11.72
N PRO A 91 13.62 22.26 12.86
CA PRO A 91 13.63 21.61 14.17
C PRO A 91 12.24 21.14 14.64
N ARG A 92 11.17 21.63 14.02
CA ARG A 92 9.79 21.17 14.29
C ARG A 92 9.51 19.81 13.68
N LEU A 93 10.23 19.44 12.62
CA LEU A 93 9.86 18.33 11.71
C LEU A 93 10.97 17.28 11.57
N SER A 94 12.18 17.56 12.05
CA SER A 94 13.39 16.80 11.72
C SER A 94 13.83 15.79 12.78
N LYS A 95 13.06 15.58 13.85
CA LYS A 95 13.46 14.60 14.88
C LYS A 95 13.45 13.18 14.29
N PRO A 96 14.37 12.29 14.72
CA PRO A 96 14.52 10.96 14.12
C PRO A 96 13.24 10.11 14.07
N ASN A 97 12.37 10.23 15.09
CA ASN A 97 11.13 9.47 15.19
C ASN A 97 9.90 10.20 14.64
N GLN A 98 10.04 11.42 14.11
CA GLN A 98 8.96 12.09 13.37
C GLN A 98 8.89 11.55 11.94
N PRO A 99 7.72 11.63 11.28
CA PRO A 99 7.61 11.30 9.86
C PRO A 99 8.50 12.22 9.04
N VAL A 100 9.12 11.67 8.00
CA VAL A 100 9.76 12.49 6.98
C VAL A 100 8.69 13.29 6.25
N VAL A 101 8.98 14.57 6.04
CA VAL A 101 8.11 15.49 5.30
C VAL A 101 8.89 16.17 4.19
N GLY A 102 8.17 16.90 3.34
CA GLY A 102 8.78 17.66 2.27
C GLY A 102 9.34 16.78 1.16
N VAL A 103 8.74 15.60 0.99
CA VAL A 103 9.10 14.61 -0.03
C VAL A 103 8.11 14.67 -1.19
N SER A 104 8.64 14.56 -2.41
CA SER A 104 7.85 14.39 -3.62
C SER A 104 7.31 12.96 -3.72
N TRP A 105 6.36 12.72 -4.63
CA TRP A 105 5.89 11.37 -4.94
C TRP A 105 7.04 10.48 -5.46
N HIS A 106 7.99 11.08 -6.17
CA HIS A 106 9.17 10.39 -6.70
C HIS A 106 10.12 9.96 -5.58
N ASP A 107 10.36 10.82 -4.59
CA ASP A 107 11.19 10.50 -3.42
C ASP A 107 10.57 9.35 -2.62
N ALA A 108 9.26 9.43 -2.37
CA ALA A 108 8.50 8.40 -1.67
C ALA A 108 8.56 7.04 -2.40
N THR A 109 8.38 7.06 -3.73
CA THR A 109 8.48 5.87 -4.57
C THR A 109 9.90 5.29 -4.59
N ALA A 110 10.92 6.14 -4.68
CA ALA A 110 12.32 5.72 -4.67
C ALA A 110 12.70 5.06 -3.34
N PHE A 111 12.27 5.65 -2.21
CA PHE A 111 12.46 5.08 -0.88
C PHE A 111 11.79 3.70 -0.77
N CYS A 112 10.50 3.58 -1.10
CA CYS A 112 9.81 2.30 -0.96
C CYS A 112 10.46 1.22 -1.83
N LYS A 113 10.89 1.56 -3.06
CA LYS A 113 11.63 0.62 -3.92
C LYS A 113 12.96 0.19 -3.31
N TRP A 114 13.72 1.11 -2.71
CA TRP A 114 14.98 0.80 -2.02
C TRP A 114 14.76 -0.15 -0.83
N GLU A 115 13.63 -0.06 -0.15
CA GLU A 115 13.25 -1.02 0.89
C GLU A 115 12.71 -2.36 0.36
N GLY A 116 12.55 -2.53 -0.96
CA GLY A 116 11.93 -3.72 -1.55
C GLY A 116 10.40 -3.75 -1.40
N LYS A 117 9.79 -2.56 -1.31
CA LYS A 117 8.36 -2.28 -1.16
C LYS A 117 7.86 -1.40 -2.32
N ARG A 118 6.64 -0.88 -2.21
CA ARG A 118 6.02 0.10 -3.10
C ARG A 118 5.17 1.08 -2.28
N LEU A 119 4.62 2.11 -2.92
CA LEU A 119 3.51 2.85 -2.30
C LEU A 119 2.24 1.97 -2.31
N PRO A 120 1.34 2.12 -1.32
CA PRO A 120 0.00 1.54 -1.38
C PRO A 120 -0.80 2.15 -2.54
N THR A 121 -1.79 1.42 -3.04
CA THR A 121 -2.84 2.06 -3.84
C THR A 121 -3.76 2.89 -2.95
N GLU A 122 -4.54 3.80 -3.54
CA GLU A 122 -5.55 4.55 -2.81
C GLU A 122 -6.55 3.62 -2.11
N ALA A 123 -6.95 2.55 -2.81
CA ALA A 123 -7.88 1.56 -2.27
C ALA A 123 -7.28 0.74 -1.13
N GLU A 124 -6.02 0.33 -1.26
CA GLU A 124 -5.30 -0.36 -0.17
C GLU A 124 -5.19 0.53 1.06
N TRP A 125 -4.82 1.80 0.87
CA TRP A 125 -4.72 2.76 1.97
C TRP A 125 -6.07 2.94 2.68
N GLU A 126 -7.16 3.11 1.93
CA GLU A 126 -8.48 3.30 2.50
C GLU A 126 -9.00 2.05 3.23
N ARG A 127 -8.82 0.86 2.63
CA ARG A 127 -9.15 -0.42 3.30
C ARG A 127 -8.40 -0.55 4.62
N ALA A 128 -7.11 -0.23 4.61
CA ALA A 128 -6.26 -0.26 5.78
C ALA A 128 -6.74 0.76 6.83
N ALA A 129 -7.10 1.98 6.44
CA ALA A 129 -7.56 3.04 7.33
C ALA A 129 -8.90 2.73 7.99
N LYS A 130 -9.87 2.17 7.23
CA LYS A 130 -11.22 1.79 7.72
C LYS A 130 -11.22 0.69 8.77
N GLY A 131 -10.09 0.02 9.01
CA GLY A 131 -9.97 -1.02 10.01
C GLY A 131 -10.72 -2.32 9.64
N PRO A 132 -10.72 -3.33 10.53
CA PRO A 132 -11.24 -4.66 10.23
C PRO A 132 -12.73 -4.72 9.85
N SER A 133 -13.57 -3.85 10.41
CA SER A 133 -14.99 -3.77 10.07
C SER A 133 -15.23 -3.23 8.65
N GLY A 134 -14.26 -2.46 8.12
CA GLY A 134 -14.31 -1.92 6.76
C GLY A 134 -15.28 -0.75 6.59
N ASP A 135 -15.77 -0.14 7.66
CA ASP A 135 -16.76 0.94 7.64
C ASP A 135 -16.42 2.14 8.52
N ASN A 136 -15.29 2.14 9.23
CA ASN A 136 -14.94 3.23 10.12
C ASN A 136 -14.81 4.57 9.36
N HIS A 137 -15.33 5.63 9.95
CA HIS A 137 -15.26 7.00 9.41
C HIS A 137 -13.90 7.66 9.67
N TYR A 138 -13.38 7.43 10.87
CA TYR A 138 -12.01 7.71 11.32
C TYR A 138 -11.32 6.37 11.60
N PRO A 139 -9.98 6.28 11.65
CA PRO A 139 -9.31 5.00 11.88
C PRO A 139 -9.80 4.22 13.11
N TRP A 140 -10.24 4.93 14.16
CA TRP A 140 -10.72 4.38 15.42
C TRP A 140 -12.24 4.25 15.56
N GLY A 141 -13.05 4.60 14.55
CA GLY A 141 -14.51 4.46 14.62
C GLY A 141 -15.28 5.54 13.85
N HIS A 142 -16.49 5.88 14.31
CA HIS A 142 -17.41 6.77 13.58
C HIS A 142 -17.52 8.19 14.14
N SER A 143 -16.83 8.49 15.25
CA SER A 143 -16.87 9.81 15.89
C SER A 143 -15.48 10.35 16.07
N LEU A 144 -15.33 11.66 15.84
CA LEU A 144 -14.08 12.35 16.09
C LEU A 144 -13.72 12.23 17.57
N ASP A 145 -12.47 11.86 17.83
CA ASP A 145 -11.84 12.02 19.12
C ASP A 145 -10.58 12.88 18.92
N PRO A 146 -10.59 14.16 19.31
CA PRO A 146 -9.46 15.07 19.11
C PRO A 146 -8.16 14.60 19.80
N SER A 147 -8.25 13.68 20.77
CA SER A 147 -7.08 13.15 21.47
C SER A 147 -6.37 12.02 20.71
N LYS A 148 -6.89 11.61 19.55
CA LYS A 148 -6.40 10.45 18.77
C LYS A 148 -5.67 10.81 17.47
N ALA A 149 -5.54 12.09 17.14
CA ALA A 149 -4.85 12.54 15.94
C ALA A 149 -4.23 13.94 16.10
N ASN A 150 -3.23 14.24 15.27
CA ASN A 150 -2.64 15.56 15.14
C ASN A 150 -3.15 16.26 13.87
N TYR A 151 -3.88 17.37 14.02
CA TYR A 151 -4.50 18.11 12.91
C TYR A 151 -4.74 19.57 13.30
N GLY A 152 -5.15 20.41 12.35
CA GLY A 152 -5.64 21.76 12.65
C GLY A 152 -4.64 22.68 13.36
N GLN A 153 -3.33 22.41 13.25
CA GLN A 153 -2.25 23.06 14.00
C GLN A 153 -2.30 22.89 15.52
N ASN A 154 -3.03 21.89 16.04
CA ASN A 154 -3.18 21.66 17.48
C ASN A 154 -1.84 21.60 18.24
N VAL A 155 -0.79 21.05 17.61
CA VAL A 155 0.57 20.97 18.17
C VAL A 155 1.56 21.93 17.49
N GLY A 156 1.26 22.40 16.28
CA GLY A 156 2.13 23.29 15.50
C GLY A 156 3.34 22.60 14.84
N ARG A 157 3.37 21.26 14.81
CA ARG A 157 4.42 20.42 14.21
C ARG A 157 3.92 18.99 13.98
N THR A 158 4.71 18.15 13.32
CA THR A 158 4.51 16.69 13.33
C THR A 158 4.80 16.12 14.71
N GLU A 159 4.18 15.00 15.03
CA GLU A 159 4.46 14.21 16.23
C GLU A 159 5.16 12.90 15.85
N PRO A 160 5.75 12.16 16.80
CA PRO A 160 6.36 10.87 16.54
C PRO A 160 5.44 9.92 15.74
N VAL A 161 6.02 9.08 14.87
CA VAL A 161 5.26 8.16 14.03
C VAL A 161 4.43 7.13 14.83
N ASP A 162 4.78 6.91 16.10
CA ASP A 162 4.11 6.05 17.07
C ASP A 162 3.27 6.82 18.11
N ALA A 163 3.06 8.12 17.91
CA ALA A 163 2.17 8.93 18.73
C ALA A 163 0.70 8.47 18.60
N TYR A 164 -0.13 8.89 19.56
CA TYR A 164 -1.57 8.58 19.59
C TYR A 164 -1.90 7.07 19.63
N PRO A 165 -1.41 6.32 20.63
CA PRO A 165 -1.66 4.87 20.72
C PRO A 165 -3.16 4.51 20.78
N GLU A 166 -3.99 5.39 21.34
CA GLU A 166 -5.46 5.21 21.38
C GLU A 166 -6.15 5.46 20.02
N GLY A 167 -5.44 6.08 19.07
CA GLY A 167 -5.86 6.30 17.68
C GLY A 167 -5.47 5.17 16.72
N VAL A 168 -4.74 4.17 17.22
CA VAL A 168 -4.36 2.98 16.45
C VAL A 168 -5.62 2.21 16.06
N ASN A 169 -5.74 1.88 14.79
CA ASN A 169 -6.90 1.14 14.31
C ASN A 169 -6.79 -0.37 14.59
N GLY A 170 -7.86 -1.11 14.29
CA GLY A 170 -7.91 -2.56 14.55
C GLY A 170 -6.89 -3.42 13.78
N PHE A 171 -6.14 -2.85 12.83
CA PHE A 171 -5.01 -3.53 12.16
C PHE A 171 -3.64 -3.17 12.77
N GLY A 172 -3.60 -2.31 13.80
CA GLY A 172 -2.36 -1.86 14.41
C GLY A 172 -1.66 -0.72 13.67
N LEU A 173 -2.40 0.04 12.85
CA LEU A 173 -1.86 1.15 12.07
C LEU A 173 -1.98 2.46 12.85
N TYR A 174 -0.86 3.18 12.96
CA TYR A 174 -0.74 4.47 13.63
C TYR A 174 -0.95 5.60 12.63
N ASN A 175 -1.48 6.72 13.12
CA ASN A 175 -1.55 7.99 12.38
C ASN A 175 -2.15 7.86 10.97
N MET A 176 -3.11 6.95 10.76
CA MET A 176 -3.87 6.89 9.49
C MET A 176 -4.76 8.13 9.30
N ALA A 177 -4.91 8.96 10.33
CA ALA A 177 -5.57 10.26 10.27
C ALA A 177 -4.68 11.32 10.93
N GLY A 178 -4.38 12.38 10.20
CA GLY A 178 -3.57 13.50 10.65
C GLY A 178 -2.08 13.22 10.54
N ASN A 179 -1.29 13.97 11.31
CA ASN A 179 0.17 13.99 11.29
C ASN A 179 0.73 14.39 9.91
N VAL A 180 0.78 13.52 8.91
CA VAL A 180 1.15 13.90 7.53
C VAL A 180 0.19 13.31 6.51
N PHE A 181 -0.07 14.07 5.44
CA PHE A 181 -0.70 13.51 4.24
C PHE A 181 0.23 12.47 3.66
N GLU A 182 -0.33 11.37 3.17
CA GLU A 182 0.44 10.25 2.67
C GLU A 182 0.27 10.09 1.16
N TRP A 183 1.39 10.09 0.44
CA TRP A 183 1.42 9.71 -0.98
C TRP A 183 0.98 8.26 -1.18
N VAL A 184 0.09 8.04 -2.14
CA VAL A 184 -0.27 6.72 -2.67
C VAL A 184 0.12 6.60 -4.15
N SER A 185 0.04 5.40 -4.75
CA SER A 185 0.50 5.20 -6.13
C SER A 185 -0.36 5.90 -7.18
N ASP A 186 -1.61 6.16 -6.87
CA ASP A 186 -2.69 6.43 -7.81
C ASP A 186 -2.62 7.84 -8.39
N TRP A 187 -2.94 7.94 -9.68
CA TRP A 187 -3.29 9.21 -10.28
C TRP A 187 -4.67 9.65 -9.80
N TYR A 188 -4.78 10.91 -9.38
CA TYR A 188 -6.05 11.48 -8.94
C TYR A 188 -6.90 11.88 -10.15
N ASP A 189 -8.14 11.43 -10.17
CA ASP A 189 -9.21 11.90 -11.06
C ASP A 189 -10.52 11.97 -10.25
N PRO A 190 -11.22 13.11 -10.21
CA PRO A 190 -12.44 13.29 -9.43
C PRO A 190 -13.62 12.40 -9.88
N HIS A 191 -13.51 11.77 -11.04
CA HIS A 191 -14.52 10.89 -11.62
C HIS A 191 -14.08 9.42 -11.66
N SER A 192 -12.88 9.10 -11.16
CA SER A 192 -12.32 7.74 -11.17
C SER A 192 -13.20 6.73 -10.44
N TYR A 193 -13.73 7.06 -9.26
CA TYR A 193 -14.54 6.12 -8.47
C TYR A 193 -15.79 5.62 -9.22
N LYS A 194 -16.42 6.46 -10.05
CA LYS A 194 -17.59 6.09 -10.87
C LYS A 194 -17.25 5.14 -12.02
N ARG A 195 -15.98 5.03 -12.38
CA ARG A 195 -15.46 4.20 -13.48
C ARG A 195 -14.46 3.16 -13.00
N SER A 196 -14.31 3.01 -11.69
CA SER A 196 -13.26 2.20 -11.08
C SER A 196 -13.49 0.72 -11.37
N ASN A 197 -12.40 -0.01 -11.61
CA ASN A 197 -12.44 -1.46 -11.65
C ASN A 197 -12.64 -1.99 -10.23
N ALA A 198 -13.52 -2.98 -10.07
CA ALA A 198 -13.77 -3.55 -8.74
C ALA A 198 -12.55 -4.32 -8.20
N LEU A 199 -11.83 -5.07 -9.04
CA LEU A 199 -10.70 -5.89 -8.58
C LEU A 199 -9.38 -5.10 -8.61
N ASN A 200 -8.72 -4.98 -7.46
CA ASN A 200 -7.39 -4.38 -7.27
C ASN A 200 -7.20 -3.05 -8.04
N PRO A 201 -8.06 -2.04 -7.85
CA PRO A 201 -7.96 -0.77 -8.57
C PRO A 201 -6.59 -0.11 -8.35
N GLN A 202 -6.05 0.44 -9.43
CA GLN A 202 -4.73 1.09 -9.49
C GLN A 202 -4.85 2.61 -9.74
N GLY A 203 -6.04 3.16 -9.53
CA GLY A 203 -6.37 4.55 -9.83
C GLY A 203 -6.67 4.80 -11.31
N ALA A 204 -6.71 6.07 -11.70
CA ALA A 204 -6.93 6.45 -13.09
C ALA A 204 -5.69 6.20 -13.97
N ASP A 205 -5.88 5.93 -15.26
CA ASP A 205 -4.76 5.77 -16.21
C ASP A 205 -3.92 7.05 -16.34
N LYS A 206 -4.54 8.21 -16.11
CA LYS A 206 -3.92 9.55 -16.17
C LYS A 206 -4.47 10.43 -15.06
N GLY A 207 -3.59 11.27 -14.49
CA GLY A 207 -4.00 12.28 -13.51
C GLY A 207 -4.79 13.40 -14.15
N TYR A 208 -5.76 13.92 -13.40
CA TYR A 208 -6.51 15.10 -13.78
C TYR A 208 -5.58 16.30 -13.90
N ASN A 209 -5.76 17.10 -14.95
CA ASN A 209 -4.92 18.26 -15.20
C ASN A 209 -5.72 19.54 -14.90
N PHE A 210 -5.56 20.06 -13.69
CA PHE A 210 -6.20 21.30 -13.28
C PHE A 210 -5.56 22.48 -14.02
N ALA A 211 -6.34 23.14 -14.87
CA ALA A 211 -5.95 24.37 -15.57
C ALA A 211 -4.56 24.31 -16.26
N ASN A 212 -4.21 23.15 -16.84
CA ASN A 212 -2.92 22.90 -17.51
C ASN A 212 -1.68 22.98 -16.61
N GLN A 213 -1.83 22.81 -15.29
CA GLN A 213 -0.70 22.82 -14.35
C GLN A 213 0.06 21.48 -14.30
N GLY A 214 -0.52 20.41 -14.84
CA GLY A 214 0.05 19.06 -14.85
C GLY A 214 -0.85 18.05 -14.14
N PRO A 215 -0.64 16.74 -14.40
CA PRO A 215 -1.40 15.68 -13.74
C PRO A 215 -1.03 15.56 -12.26
N VAL A 216 -1.99 15.16 -11.43
CA VAL A 216 -1.82 15.11 -9.97
C VAL A 216 -1.98 13.69 -9.42
N LYS A 217 -1.22 13.39 -8.37
CA LYS A 217 -1.28 12.13 -7.60
C LYS A 217 -2.16 12.30 -6.36
N VAL A 218 -2.73 11.20 -5.89
CA VAL A 218 -3.57 11.17 -4.70
C VAL A 218 -2.74 11.31 -3.42
N LEU A 219 -3.29 12.02 -2.44
CA LEU A 219 -2.85 12.11 -1.05
C LEU A 219 -3.99 11.68 -0.13
N ARG A 220 -3.65 11.02 0.99
CA ARG A 220 -4.62 10.47 1.96
C ARG A 220 -4.30 10.88 3.40
N GLY A 221 -5.28 10.79 4.30
CA GLY A 221 -5.10 10.87 5.76
C GLY A 221 -5.16 12.25 6.41
N GLY A 222 -4.98 13.34 5.67
CA GLY A 222 -4.88 14.66 6.30
C GLY A 222 -3.49 14.89 6.88
N SER A 223 -3.26 16.04 7.51
CA SER A 223 -1.97 16.35 8.15
C SER A 223 -2.17 17.20 9.40
N TRP A 224 -1.08 17.41 10.15
CA TRP A 224 -1.08 18.29 11.32
C TRP A 224 -1.51 19.72 11.02
N LEU A 225 -1.45 20.18 9.76
CA LEU A 225 -1.93 21.49 9.31
C LEU A 225 -3.37 21.48 8.79
N ALA A 226 -3.85 20.32 8.35
CA ALA A 226 -5.09 20.19 7.61
C ALA A 226 -6.30 20.23 8.55
N PRO A 227 -7.48 20.65 8.05
CA PRO A 227 -8.70 20.68 8.85
C PRO A 227 -9.19 19.27 9.17
N GLU A 228 -10.08 19.18 10.16
CA GLU A 228 -10.73 17.93 10.60
C GLU A 228 -11.32 17.11 9.45
N THR A 229 -11.93 17.74 8.46
CA THR A 229 -12.57 17.06 7.31
C THR A 229 -11.58 16.23 6.49
N SER A 230 -10.28 16.51 6.60
CA SER A 230 -9.24 15.72 5.92
C SER A 230 -8.88 14.41 6.63
N LEU A 231 -9.35 14.21 7.86
CA LEU A 231 -9.05 13.03 8.70
C LEU A 231 -9.90 11.82 8.36
N HIS A 232 -10.93 11.99 7.53
CA HIS A 232 -11.84 10.91 7.20
C HIS A 232 -11.12 9.83 6.41
N THR A 233 -11.46 8.57 6.67
CA THR A 233 -10.85 7.42 5.99
C THR A 233 -11.06 7.45 4.49
N THR A 234 -12.07 8.18 3.99
CA THR A 234 -12.47 8.31 2.58
C THR A 234 -11.89 9.54 1.89
N HIS A 235 -11.51 10.57 2.64
CA HIS A 235 -11.16 11.88 2.10
C HIS A 235 -9.97 11.79 1.14
N ARG A 236 -10.17 12.35 -0.04
CA ARG A 236 -9.20 12.38 -1.13
C ARG A 236 -8.60 13.76 -1.23
N PHE A 237 -7.27 13.84 -1.28
CA PHE A 237 -6.59 15.06 -1.67
C PHE A 237 -5.62 14.76 -2.81
N TRP A 238 -5.00 15.79 -3.36
CA TRP A 238 -4.12 15.63 -4.51
C TRP A 238 -3.06 16.71 -4.57
N ASN A 239 -1.95 16.39 -5.21
CA ASN A 239 -0.92 17.36 -5.54
C ASN A 239 -0.07 16.85 -6.71
N GLN A 240 0.71 17.75 -7.32
CA GLN A 240 1.64 17.39 -8.40
C GLN A 240 2.74 16.47 -7.87
N PRO A 241 3.15 15.44 -8.63
CA PRO A 241 4.12 14.45 -8.16
C PRO A 241 5.50 15.04 -7.88
N GLU A 242 5.88 16.13 -8.54
CA GLU A 242 7.14 16.85 -8.32
C GLU A 242 7.10 17.77 -7.10
N ASN A 243 5.89 18.12 -6.63
CA ASN A 243 5.75 19.08 -5.56
C ASN A 243 6.05 18.44 -4.20
N ASN A 244 7.10 18.93 -3.58
CA ASN A 244 7.58 18.50 -2.27
C ASN A 244 7.43 19.59 -1.20
N SER A 245 6.71 20.68 -1.50
CA SER A 245 6.67 21.90 -0.68
C SER A 245 5.26 22.40 -0.37
N TYR A 246 4.20 21.65 -0.71
CA TYR A 246 2.81 22.06 -0.43
C TYR A 246 2.47 21.85 1.05
N GLY A 247 2.87 22.81 1.87
CA GLY A 247 2.79 22.67 3.31
C GLY A 247 3.76 21.60 3.82
N VAL A 248 4.17 21.76 5.07
CA VAL A 248 5.15 20.92 5.77
C VAL A 248 4.59 19.57 6.21
N GLY A 249 3.58 19.05 5.50
CA GLY A 249 2.78 17.89 5.91
C GLY A 249 2.65 16.82 4.84
N LEU A 250 3.54 16.75 3.85
CA LEU A 250 3.55 15.69 2.84
C LEU A 250 4.60 14.63 3.19
N GLY A 251 4.15 13.43 3.54
CA GLY A 251 4.95 12.25 3.81
C GLY A 251 4.38 11.02 3.09
N PHE A 252 4.63 9.82 3.63
CA PHE A 252 4.17 8.56 3.06
C PHE A 252 4.42 7.38 4.00
N ARG A 253 3.78 6.25 3.67
CA ARG A 253 4.13 4.92 4.16
C ARG A 253 4.24 3.95 2.99
N CYS A 254 4.94 2.83 3.19
CA CYS A 254 5.11 1.82 2.16
C CYS A 254 4.12 0.66 2.33
N ALA A 255 3.87 -0.05 1.23
CA ALA A 255 3.13 -1.29 1.17
C ALA A 255 3.88 -2.35 0.36
N LYS A 256 3.46 -3.60 0.47
CA LYS A 256 4.02 -4.73 -0.26
C LYS A 256 2.90 -5.71 -0.55
N SER A 257 2.82 -6.22 -1.77
CA SER A 257 1.89 -7.29 -2.09
C SER A 257 2.22 -8.50 -1.21
N ALA A 258 1.22 -9.13 -0.59
CA ALA A 258 1.47 -10.38 0.09
C ALA A 258 1.88 -11.42 -0.96
N ALA A 259 2.81 -12.31 -0.62
CA ALA A 259 2.99 -13.49 -1.47
C ALA A 259 1.62 -14.17 -1.57
N PRO A 260 1.15 -14.56 -2.76
CA PRO A 260 -0.13 -15.23 -2.89
C PRO A 260 -0.10 -16.42 -1.95
N ILE A 261 -0.91 -16.38 -0.89
CA ILE A 261 -1.19 -17.58 -0.13
C ILE A 261 -2.05 -18.39 -1.09
N VAL A 262 -1.41 -19.28 -1.86
CA VAL A 262 -2.10 -20.16 -2.79
C VAL A 262 -2.88 -21.17 -1.96
N HIS A 263 -4.01 -20.74 -1.42
CA HIS A 263 -5.14 -21.62 -1.21
C HIS A 263 -5.75 -21.80 -2.60
N ALA A 264 -5.91 -23.05 -3.05
CA ALA A 264 -6.56 -23.37 -4.33
C ALA A 264 -7.88 -22.61 -4.52
N ASP A 265 -8.55 -22.30 -3.41
CA ASP A 265 -9.79 -21.54 -3.29
C ASP A 265 -9.71 -20.07 -3.79
N GLN A 266 -8.59 -19.35 -3.59
CA GLN A 266 -8.49 -17.94 -4.03
C GLN A 266 -8.31 -17.79 -5.54
N ALA A 267 -7.47 -18.63 -6.15
CA ALA A 267 -7.28 -18.64 -7.60
C ALA A 267 -8.58 -18.99 -8.34
N GLY A 268 -9.43 -19.83 -7.72
CA GLY A 268 -10.77 -20.12 -8.20
C GLY A 268 -11.67 -18.88 -8.21
N ARG A 269 -11.67 -18.13 -7.11
CA ARG A 269 -12.44 -16.89 -6.97
C ARG A 269 -12.02 -15.81 -7.94
N ASP A 270 -10.73 -15.56 -8.09
CA ASP A 270 -10.23 -14.49 -8.97
C ASP A 270 -10.59 -14.80 -10.44
N ALA A 271 -10.40 -16.05 -10.85
CA ALA A 271 -10.79 -16.52 -12.18
C ALA A 271 -12.32 -16.44 -12.40
N PHE A 272 -13.11 -16.70 -11.36
CA PHE A 272 -14.56 -16.54 -11.41
C PHE A 272 -14.98 -15.08 -11.58
N ILE A 273 -14.38 -14.16 -10.83
CA ILE A 273 -14.62 -12.71 -10.95
C ILE A 273 -14.25 -12.23 -12.36
N GLN A 274 -13.11 -12.67 -12.90
CA GLN A 274 -12.72 -12.32 -14.28
C GLN A 274 -13.70 -12.84 -15.33
N ALA A 275 -14.30 -14.02 -15.10
CA ALA A 275 -15.36 -14.53 -15.96
C ALA A 275 -16.59 -13.61 -15.95
N LEU A 276 -17.03 -13.16 -14.77
CA LEU A 276 -18.16 -12.25 -14.61
C LEU A 276 -17.90 -10.86 -15.22
N ILE A 277 -16.70 -10.32 -15.04
CA ILE A 277 -16.28 -9.05 -15.67
C ILE A 277 -16.35 -9.18 -17.20
N SER A 278 -15.75 -10.24 -17.75
CA SER A 278 -15.74 -10.51 -19.19
C SER A 278 -17.15 -10.69 -19.76
N MET A 279 -18.06 -11.32 -19.01
CA MET A 279 -19.47 -11.40 -19.37
C MET A 279 -20.14 -10.01 -19.41
N GLY A 280 -19.86 -9.17 -18.41
CA GLY A 280 -20.42 -7.81 -18.32
C GLY A 280 -20.02 -6.89 -19.47
N ILE A 281 -18.86 -7.14 -20.09
CA ILE A 281 -18.39 -6.44 -21.29
C ILE A 281 -18.57 -7.24 -22.59
N GLU A 282 -19.41 -8.29 -22.55
CA GLU A 282 -19.76 -9.15 -23.69
C GLU A 282 -18.59 -9.89 -24.37
N LYS A 283 -17.45 -10.05 -23.68
CA LYS A 283 -16.30 -10.85 -24.14
C LYS A 283 -16.43 -12.32 -23.72
N TYR A 284 -17.43 -13.00 -24.28
CA TYR A 284 -17.76 -14.39 -23.88
C TYR A 284 -16.65 -15.43 -24.10
N PRO A 285 -15.76 -15.35 -25.12
CA PRO A 285 -14.61 -16.26 -25.21
C PRO A 285 -13.63 -16.12 -24.04
N ASP A 286 -13.33 -14.88 -23.63
CA ASP A 286 -12.44 -14.58 -22.50
C ASP A 286 -13.08 -15.00 -21.17
N ALA A 287 -14.41 -14.82 -21.07
CA ALA A 287 -15.19 -15.31 -19.94
C ALA A 287 -15.11 -16.84 -19.83
N LEU A 288 -15.16 -17.56 -20.96
CA LEU A 288 -15.07 -19.02 -20.98
C LEU A 288 -13.69 -19.52 -20.55
N VAL A 289 -12.60 -18.84 -20.92
CA VAL A 289 -11.25 -19.18 -20.46
C VAL A 289 -11.16 -19.02 -18.94
N SER A 290 -11.66 -17.89 -18.43
CA SER A 290 -11.61 -17.56 -17.00
C SER A 290 -12.45 -18.52 -16.15
N ILE A 291 -13.66 -18.90 -16.60
CA ILE A 291 -14.51 -19.82 -15.83
C ILE A 291 -13.97 -21.26 -15.78
N GLU A 292 -13.29 -21.72 -16.84
CA GLU A 292 -12.64 -23.05 -16.82
C GLU A 292 -11.40 -23.05 -15.90
N GLN A 293 -10.72 -21.91 -15.74
CA GLN A 293 -9.67 -21.76 -14.72
C GLN A 293 -10.25 -21.81 -13.30
N ALA A 294 -11.42 -21.19 -13.07
CA ALA A 294 -12.12 -21.25 -11.79
C ALA A 294 -12.52 -22.69 -11.43
N LEU A 295 -13.08 -23.44 -12.39
CA LEU A 295 -13.45 -24.85 -12.23
C LEU A 295 -12.24 -25.77 -12.09
N LYS A 296 -11.08 -25.44 -12.66
CA LYS A 296 -9.85 -26.19 -12.42
C LYS A 296 -9.39 -26.05 -10.97
N ALA A 297 -9.63 -24.90 -10.37
CA ALA A 297 -9.26 -24.61 -8.99
C ALA A 297 -10.25 -25.20 -7.96
N ASP A 298 -11.56 -25.16 -8.24
CA ASP A 298 -12.60 -25.87 -7.49
C ASP A 298 -13.61 -26.55 -8.44
N PRO A 299 -13.36 -27.83 -8.81
CA PRO A 299 -14.25 -28.57 -9.72
C PRO A 299 -15.64 -28.86 -9.15
N SER A 300 -15.82 -28.72 -7.84
CA SER A 300 -17.07 -29.03 -7.15
C SER A 300 -18.00 -27.83 -7.00
N ASN A 301 -17.51 -26.62 -7.37
CA ASN A 301 -18.25 -25.39 -7.22
C ASN A 301 -19.45 -25.31 -8.19
N LYS A 302 -20.65 -25.38 -7.62
CA LYS A 302 -21.91 -25.35 -8.40
C LYS A 302 -22.14 -24.01 -9.09
N GLU A 303 -21.67 -22.92 -8.50
CA GLU A 303 -21.82 -21.58 -9.07
C GLU A 303 -20.94 -21.42 -10.32
N TYR A 304 -19.69 -21.90 -10.27
CA TYR A 304 -18.80 -21.85 -11.43
C TYR A 304 -19.34 -22.67 -12.59
N ALA A 305 -19.86 -23.87 -12.29
CA ALA A 305 -20.48 -24.74 -13.28
C ALA A 305 -21.70 -24.07 -13.95
N ALA A 306 -22.57 -23.45 -13.16
CA ALA A 306 -23.74 -22.73 -13.66
C ALA A 306 -23.35 -21.54 -14.55
N THR A 307 -22.36 -20.75 -14.13
CA THR A 307 -21.86 -19.60 -14.90
C THR A 307 -21.22 -20.03 -16.22
N ARG A 308 -20.49 -21.15 -16.25
CA ARG A 308 -19.95 -21.72 -17.50
C ARG A 308 -21.08 -22.06 -18.48
N ASP A 309 -22.17 -22.64 -17.99
CA ASP A 309 -23.30 -23.02 -18.85
C ASP A 309 -24.02 -21.78 -19.42
N LEU A 310 -24.11 -20.70 -18.63
CA LEU A 310 -24.58 -19.39 -19.11
C LEU A 310 -23.68 -18.83 -20.22
N ILE A 311 -22.35 -18.82 -20.02
CA ILE A 311 -21.38 -18.34 -21.01
C ILE A 311 -21.49 -19.16 -22.31
N LYS A 312 -21.54 -20.50 -22.21
CA LYS A 312 -21.70 -21.38 -23.38
C LYS A 312 -22.99 -21.14 -24.15
N LYS A 313 -24.06 -20.73 -23.47
CA LYS A 313 -25.32 -20.37 -24.12
C LYS A 313 -25.20 -19.05 -24.88
N SER A 314 -24.48 -18.06 -24.33
CA SER A 314 -24.23 -16.78 -24.98
C SER A 314 -23.33 -16.90 -26.22
N LEU A 315 -22.36 -17.82 -26.21
CA LEU A 315 -21.50 -18.10 -27.36
C LEU A 315 -22.22 -18.75 -28.56
N LYS A 316 -23.43 -19.28 -28.36
CA LYS A 316 -24.23 -19.92 -29.41
C LYS A 316 -25.24 -18.96 -30.05
N LYS A 317 -25.34 -17.73 -29.56
CA LYS A 317 -26.15 -16.66 -30.15
C LYS A 317 -25.29 -15.83 -31.10
#